data_AF-K0YIG4-F1
#
_entry.id   AF-K0YIG4-F1
#
_cell.length_a   1.000
_cell.length_b   1.000
_cell.length_c   1.000
_cell.angle_alpha   90.00
_cell.angle_beta   90.00
_cell.angle_gamma   90.00
#
_symmetry.space_group_name_H-M   'P 1'
#
loop_
_entity.id
_entity.type
_entity.pdbx_description
1 polymer ?
#
loop_
_entity_poly.entity_id
_entity_poly.type
_entity_poly.pdbx_seq_one_letter_code
_entity_poly.pdbx_strand_id
1 'polypeptide(L)'
;MENDSERMMMQMMANMMAGKRDEEPESCSSCRIDFFERENAVDNQAEGVFSRMLFKGCFAIDGYVIQNAEGEPVESGLGADFDEANGPTAAWVWFCRPANDAVKEKFQEFFGGSFDESGQRMDISTDRFVAFSDSKSWGSYEEAFGGSFDEDENDALW
;
A
#
# COMPACT_ATOMS: atom_id res chain seq x y z
N MET A 1 -12.06 6.02 58.43
CA MET A 1 -13.07 5.78 57.39
C MET A 1 -12.56 6.49 56.14
N GLU A 2 -11.68 5.83 55.40
CA GLU A 2 -11.02 6.41 54.23
C GLU A 2 -11.99 6.39 53.05
N ASN A 3 -12.55 7.57 52.83
CA ASN A 3 -13.15 8.14 51.63
C ASN A 3 -13.42 7.18 50.45
N ASP A 4 -14.59 6.52 50.46
CA ASP A 4 -15.12 5.79 49.29
C ASP A 4 -15.16 6.67 48.03
N SER A 5 -15.26 8.00 48.20
CA SER A 5 -15.20 8.98 47.12
C SER A 5 -13.84 9.06 46.42
N GLU A 6 -12.73 8.87 47.13
CA GLU A 6 -11.39 8.85 46.51
C GLU A 6 -11.18 7.56 45.69
N ARG A 7 -11.70 6.43 46.19
CA ARG A 7 -11.70 5.18 45.44
C ARG A 7 -12.55 5.26 44.17
N MET A 8 -13.74 5.84 44.24
CA MET A 8 -14.57 6.06 43.06
C MET A 8 -13.93 7.02 42.05
N MET A 9 -13.26 8.08 42.53
CA MET A 9 -12.56 9.03 41.67
C MET A 9 -11.35 8.39 40.98
N MET A 10 -10.57 7.57 41.69
CA MET A 10 -9.49 6.78 41.08
C MET A 10 -10.02 5.74 40.09
N GLN A 11 -11.15 5.09 40.37
CA GLN A 11 -11.77 4.14 39.45
C GLN A 11 -12.27 4.82 38.17
N MET A 12 -12.83 6.03 38.28
CA MET A 12 -13.24 6.83 37.12
C MET A 12 -12.02 7.32 36.32
N MET A 13 -10.95 7.78 36.98
CA MET A 13 -9.70 8.12 36.29
C MET A 13 -9.07 6.90 35.60
N ALA A 14 -9.06 5.74 36.25
CA ALA A 14 -8.57 4.49 35.67
C ALA A 14 -9.42 4.07 34.46
N ASN A 15 -10.74 4.22 34.51
CA ASN A 15 -11.62 3.92 33.36
C ASN A 15 -11.49 4.95 32.23
N MET A 16 -11.21 6.23 32.53
CA MET A 16 -10.91 7.25 31.51
C MET A 16 -9.54 7.01 30.85
N MET A 17 -8.57 6.45 31.59
CA MET A 17 -7.25 6.08 31.07
C MET A 17 -7.23 4.70 30.40
N ALA A 18 -8.17 3.82 30.75
CA ALA A 18 -8.36 2.48 30.17
C ALA A 18 -9.33 2.48 28.97
N GLY A 19 -9.89 3.64 28.62
CA GLY A 19 -10.47 3.91 27.31
C GLY A 19 -9.36 3.91 26.27
N LYS A 20 -8.86 2.70 25.98
CA LYS A 20 -8.13 2.39 24.76
C LYS A 20 -8.93 2.99 23.62
N ARG A 21 -8.45 4.12 23.12
CA ARG A 21 -8.54 4.32 21.69
C ARG A 21 -7.87 3.07 21.12
N ASP A 22 -8.60 2.34 20.30
CA ASP A 22 -7.97 1.63 19.21
C ASP A 22 -7.28 2.72 18.37
N GLU A 23 -6.15 3.22 18.87
CA GLU A 23 -5.12 3.78 18.03
C GLU A 23 -4.65 2.56 17.26
N GLU A 24 -5.25 2.40 16.07
CA GLU A 24 -4.62 1.68 14.96
C GLU A 24 -3.13 1.94 15.07
N PRO A 25 -2.27 0.91 15.02
CA PRO A 25 -0.84 1.14 15.16
C PRO A 25 -0.48 2.23 14.16
N GLU A 26 -0.12 3.42 14.65
CA GLU A 26 0.36 4.49 13.79
C GLU A 26 1.46 3.83 12.99
N SER A 27 1.24 3.73 11.68
CA SER A 27 2.24 3.21 10.79
C SER A 27 3.50 4.04 11.05
N CYS A 28 4.51 3.45 11.70
CA CYS A 28 5.80 4.09 11.90
C CYS A 28 6.55 4.29 10.56
N SER A 29 5.86 4.20 9.43
CA SER A 29 6.38 4.63 8.14
C SER A 29 6.35 6.16 8.10
N SER A 30 7.53 6.77 8.05
CA SER A 30 7.70 8.21 7.83
C SER A 30 7.15 8.71 6.49
N CYS A 31 6.70 7.81 5.62
CA CYS A 31 6.16 8.09 4.30
C CYS A 31 4.82 7.39 4.05
N ARG A 32 4.05 7.97 3.14
CA ARG A 32 2.87 7.38 2.52
C ARG A 32 3.28 6.68 1.21
N ILE A 33 2.82 5.45 1.01
CA ILE A 33 2.91 4.76 -0.29
C ILE A 33 1.50 4.64 -0.85
N ASP A 34 1.32 4.99 -2.11
CA ASP A 34 0.10 4.79 -2.88
C ASP A 34 0.37 3.89 -4.09
N PHE A 35 -0.59 3.06 -4.46
CA PHE A 35 -0.58 2.23 -5.65
C PHE A 35 -1.74 2.61 -6.56
N PHE A 36 -1.43 2.86 -7.83
CA PHE A 36 -2.41 3.16 -8.86
C PHE A 36 -2.51 2.00 -9.83
N GLU A 37 -3.53 1.17 -9.65
CA GLU A 37 -3.79 -0.02 -10.45
C GLU A 37 -4.24 0.37 -11.87
N ARG A 38 -3.65 -0.31 -12.87
CA ARG A 38 -3.96 -0.12 -14.29
C ARG A 38 -4.55 -1.37 -14.91
N GLU A 39 -3.93 -2.52 -14.69
CA GLU A 39 -4.41 -3.80 -15.21
C GLU A 39 -3.95 -4.94 -14.31
N ASN A 40 -4.74 -6.02 -14.29
CA ASN A 40 -4.43 -7.22 -13.50
C ASN A 40 -4.24 -8.41 -14.42
N ALA A 41 -3.30 -9.29 -14.05
CA ALA A 41 -3.07 -10.56 -14.73
C ALA A 41 -3.24 -11.71 -13.75
N VAL A 42 -3.84 -12.80 -14.23
CA VAL A 42 -3.98 -14.05 -13.47
C VAL A 42 -3.12 -15.12 -14.12
N ASP A 43 -2.24 -15.72 -13.34
CA ASP A 43 -1.40 -16.86 -13.72
C ASP A 43 -1.87 -18.11 -12.97
N ASN A 44 -2.57 -18.99 -13.68
CA ASN A 44 -3.04 -20.29 -13.17
C ASN A 44 -2.07 -21.44 -13.51
N GLN A 45 -0.88 -21.14 -14.02
CA GLN A 45 0.15 -22.12 -14.38
C GLN A 45 1.33 -22.15 -13.40
N ALA A 46 1.32 -21.27 -12.39
CA ALA A 46 2.32 -21.25 -11.34
C ALA A 46 2.32 -22.60 -10.58
N GLU A 47 3.45 -23.31 -10.63
CA GLU A 47 3.59 -24.62 -10.00
C GLU A 47 3.42 -24.52 -8.48
N GLY A 48 2.54 -25.36 -7.93
CA GLY A 48 2.27 -25.39 -6.48
C GLY A 48 1.41 -24.24 -5.96
N VAL A 49 0.85 -23.40 -6.83
CA VAL A 49 -0.03 -22.27 -6.48
C VAL A 49 -1.40 -22.50 -7.13
N PHE A 50 -2.49 -22.27 -6.38
CA PHE A 50 -3.84 -22.41 -6.94
C PHE A 50 -4.16 -21.28 -7.92
N SER A 51 -3.88 -20.04 -7.54
CA SER A 51 -3.94 -18.89 -8.45
C SER A 51 -2.94 -17.82 -8.05
N ARG A 52 -2.17 -17.31 -9.01
CA ARG A 52 -1.30 -16.15 -8.82
C ARG A 52 -1.93 -14.93 -9.48
N MET A 53 -2.06 -13.83 -8.74
CA MET A 53 -2.49 -12.55 -9.27
C MET A 53 -1.32 -11.56 -9.30
N LEU A 54 -1.20 -10.83 -10.40
CA LEU A 54 -0.30 -9.70 -10.56
C LEU A 54 -1.15 -8.45 -10.78
N PHE A 55 -1.08 -7.53 -9.84
CA PHE A 55 -1.67 -6.20 -9.92
C PHE A 55 -0.62 -5.28 -10.53
N LYS A 56 -0.89 -4.71 -11.70
CA LYS A 56 0.07 -3.88 -12.42
C LYS A 56 -0.40 -2.43 -12.46
N GLY A 57 0.55 -1.53 -12.29
CA GLY A 57 0.27 -0.10 -12.17
C GLY A 57 1.57 0.69 -11.96
N CYS A 58 1.49 1.70 -11.11
CA CYS A 58 2.66 2.43 -10.62
C CYS A 58 2.48 2.79 -9.15
N PHE A 59 3.59 3.05 -8.46
CA PHE A 59 3.58 3.54 -7.09
C PHE A 59 3.87 5.04 -7.02
N ALA A 60 3.36 5.68 -5.98
CA ALA A 60 3.79 6.99 -5.52
C ALA A 60 4.27 6.94 -4.07
N ILE A 61 5.21 7.81 -3.74
CA ILE A 61 5.70 8.05 -2.38
C ILE A 61 5.37 9.49 -2.03
N ASP A 62 4.64 9.70 -0.94
CA ASP A 62 4.21 11.04 -0.47
C ASP A 62 3.52 11.88 -1.54
N GLY A 63 2.74 11.22 -2.41
CA GLY A 63 2.02 11.86 -3.53
C GLY A 63 2.86 12.08 -4.80
N TYR A 64 4.15 11.71 -4.80
CA TYR A 64 5.01 11.79 -5.98
C TYR A 64 5.14 10.43 -6.65
N VAL A 65 4.70 10.34 -7.90
CA VAL A 65 4.80 9.12 -8.71
C VAL A 65 6.27 8.78 -8.95
N ILE A 66 6.61 7.50 -8.77
CA ILE A 66 7.95 7.01 -9.09
C ILE A 66 8.10 7.01 -10.61
N GLN A 67 9.04 7.82 -11.09
CA GLN A 67 9.30 8.00 -12.51
C GLN A 67 10.66 7.45 -12.93
N ASN A 68 10.77 7.07 -14.20
CA ASN A 68 12.03 6.71 -14.82
C ASN A 68 12.82 7.97 -15.23
N ALA A 69 14.00 7.79 -15.83
CA ALA A 69 14.86 8.91 -16.27
C ALA A 69 14.23 9.80 -17.36
N GLU A 70 13.20 9.31 -18.06
CA GLU A 70 12.46 10.02 -19.10
C GLU A 70 11.22 10.74 -18.53
N GLY A 71 10.97 10.61 -17.22
CA GLY A 71 9.82 11.22 -16.55
C GLY A 71 8.54 10.39 -16.63
N GLU A 72 8.58 9.18 -17.19
CA GLU A 72 7.40 8.32 -17.26
C GLU A 72 7.21 7.51 -15.97
N PRO A 73 5.96 7.24 -15.54
CA PRO A 73 5.70 6.36 -14.41
C PRO A 73 6.36 4.99 -14.58
N VAL A 74 7.04 4.53 -13.54
CA VAL A 74 7.66 3.20 -13.52
C VAL A 74 6.56 2.14 -13.39
N GLU A 75 6.55 1.19 -14.32
CA GLU A 75 5.70 0.01 -14.23
C GLU A 75 6.13 -0.86 -13.04
N SER A 76 5.19 -1.11 -12.14
CA SER A 76 5.39 -1.83 -10.89
C SER A 76 4.05 -2.33 -10.36
N GLY A 77 4.07 -3.05 -9.25
CA GLY A 77 2.85 -3.30 -8.50
C GLY A 77 3.00 -4.37 -7.45
N LEU A 78 1.92 -5.08 -7.19
CA LEU A 78 1.85 -6.15 -6.21
C LEU A 78 1.62 -7.48 -6.90
N GLY A 79 2.11 -8.54 -6.29
CA GLY A 79 1.73 -9.90 -6.64
C GLY A 79 1.33 -10.68 -5.40
N ALA A 80 0.41 -11.61 -5.57
CA ALA A 80 -0.03 -12.50 -4.50
C ALA A 80 -0.39 -13.88 -5.03
N ASP A 81 -0.06 -14.90 -4.25
CA ASP A 81 -0.43 -16.29 -4.47
C ASP A 81 -1.60 -16.64 -3.55
N PHE A 82 -2.64 -17.27 -4.09
CA PHE A 82 -3.85 -17.64 -3.36
C PHE A 82 -3.99 -19.15 -3.28
N ASP A 83 -4.59 -19.61 -2.19
CA ASP A 83 -5.05 -20.99 -2.02
C ASP A 83 -6.47 -21.21 -2.57
N GLU A 84 -6.97 -22.45 -2.47
CA GLU A 84 -8.33 -22.82 -2.88
C GLU A 84 -9.44 -22.11 -2.07
N ALA A 85 -9.12 -21.59 -0.87
CA ALA A 85 -10.04 -20.83 -0.03
C ALA A 85 -10.02 -19.33 -0.36
N ASN A 86 -9.26 -18.92 -1.39
CA ASN A 86 -8.99 -17.53 -1.77
C ASN A 86 -8.26 -16.71 -0.68
N GLY A 87 -7.54 -17.37 0.21
CA GLY A 87 -6.64 -16.71 1.15
C GLY A 87 -5.27 -16.44 0.50
N PRO A 88 -4.69 -15.24 0.65
CA PRO A 88 -3.32 -15.02 0.20
C PRO A 88 -2.34 -15.83 1.05
N THR A 89 -1.47 -16.59 0.38
CA THR A 89 -0.44 -17.45 0.97
C THR A 89 0.97 -16.88 0.82
N ALA A 90 1.18 -16.04 -0.19
CA ALA A 90 2.37 -15.23 -0.36
C ALA A 90 1.99 -13.89 -1.00
N ALA A 91 2.78 -12.85 -0.73
CA ALA A 91 2.61 -11.54 -1.36
C ALA A 91 3.98 -10.87 -1.56
N TRP A 92 4.09 -10.03 -2.58
CA TRP A 92 5.31 -9.28 -2.88
C TRP A 92 5.00 -7.98 -3.62
N VAL A 93 5.93 -7.04 -3.51
CA VAL A 93 6.04 -5.88 -4.39
C VAL A 93 6.99 -6.23 -5.53
N TRP A 94 6.70 -5.77 -6.74
CA TRP A 94 7.58 -5.92 -7.90
C TRP A 94 7.76 -4.62 -8.69
N PHE A 95 8.92 -4.47 -9.34
CA PHE A 95 9.24 -3.38 -10.26
C PHE A 95 9.77 -3.94 -11.59
N CYS A 96 9.39 -3.32 -12.71
CA CYS A 96 9.86 -3.72 -14.04
C CYS A 96 11.38 -3.54 -14.25
N ARG A 97 12.01 -2.73 -13.38
CA ARG A 97 13.44 -2.43 -13.34
C ARG A 97 13.90 -2.29 -11.89
N PRO A 98 15.19 -2.45 -11.57
CA PRO A 98 15.68 -2.32 -10.19
C PRO A 98 15.30 -0.97 -9.57
N ALA A 99 14.73 -1.02 -8.36
CA ALA A 99 14.50 0.18 -7.57
C ALA A 99 15.83 0.79 -7.10
N ASN A 100 15.90 2.12 -7.02
CA ASN A 100 17.05 2.80 -6.42
C ASN A 100 17.01 2.70 -4.89
N ASP A 101 18.12 3.02 -4.22
CA ASP A 101 18.25 2.83 -2.78
C ASP A 101 17.25 3.65 -1.95
N ALA A 102 16.89 4.86 -2.40
CA ALA A 102 15.91 5.69 -1.71
C ALA A 102 14.49 5.09 -1.76
N VAL A 103 14.09 4.55 -2.91
CA VAL A 103 12.82 3.83 -3.06
C VAL A 103 12.85 2.55 -2.22
N LYS A 104 13.94 1.78 -2.29
CA LYS A 104 14.10 0.55 -1.50
C LYS A 104 13.94 0.82 -0.01
N GLU A 105 14.62 1.83 0.53
CA GLU A 105 14.55 2.20 1.94
C GLU A 105 13.11 2.48 2.37
N LYS A 106 12.37 3.28 1.60
CA LYS A 106 10.97 3.65 1.91
C LYS A 106 10.02 2.46 1.84
N PHE A 107 10.17 1.60 0.84
CA PHE A 107 9.35 0.39 0.72
C PHE A 107 9.63 -0.62 1.84
N GLN A 108 10.89 -0.80 2.21
CA GLN A 108 11.27 -1.67 3.32
C GLN A 108 10.78 -1.13 4.68
N GLU A 109 10.84 0.19 4.87
CA GLU A 109 10.30 0.87 6.06
C GLU A 109 8.77 0.67 6.15
N PHE A 110 8.05 0.83 5.04
CA PHE A 110 6.59 0.76 4.99
C PHE A 110 6.05 -0.68 5.09
N PHE A 111 6.58 -1.60 4.27
CA PHE A 111 6.06 -2.98 4.18
C PHE A 111 6.77 -3.96 5.12
N GLY A 112 7.95 -3.61 5.65
CA GLY A 112 8.73 -4.47 6.54
C GLY A 112 9.47 -5.63 5.85
N GLY A 113 9.67 -5.54 4.53
CA GLY A 113 10.35 -6.55 3.72
C GLY A 113 11.82 -6.22 3.42
N SER A 114 12.44 -6.98 2.53
CA SER A 114 13.75 -6.66 1.94
C SER A 114 13.73 -6.99 0.45
N PHE A 115 14.31 -6.12 -0.35
CA PHE A 115 14.44 -6.40 -1.78
C PHE A 115 15.43 -7.54 -2.02
N ASP A 116 15.16 -8.32 -3.06
CA ASP A 116 16.05 -9.33 -3.59
C ASP A 116 17.33 -8.72 -4.19
N GLU A 117 18.28 -9.57 -4.58
CA GLU A 117 19.55 -9.12 -5.18
C GLU A 117 19.35 -8.33 -6.48
N SER A 118 18.28 -8.62 -7.22
CA SER A 118 17.93 -7.87 -8.43
C SER A 118 17.41 -6.46 -8.12
N GLY A 119 16.93 -6.24 -6.90
CA GLY A 119 16.27 -5.00 -6.50
C GLY A 119 14.90 -4.82 -7.16
N GLN A 120 14.31 -5.88 -7.72
CA GLN A 120 13.05 -5.83 -8.46
C GLN A 120 11.90 -6.46 -7.69
N ARG A 121 12.18 -7.30 -6.69
CA ARG A 121 11.14 -7.97 -5.89
C ARG A 121 11.41 -7.77 -4.41
N MET A 122 10.35 -7.49 -3.66
CA MET A 122 10.38 -7.48 -2.20
C MET A 122 9.20 -8.30 -1.68
N ASP A 123 9.48 -9.41 -1.01
CA ASP A 123 8.43 -10.19 -0.36
C ASP A 123 7.87 -9.42 0.84
N ILE A 124 6.55 -9.50 1.03
CA ILE A 124 5.81 -8.86 2.11
C ILE A 124 4.89 -9.89 2.78
N SER A 125 4.54 -9.66 4.05
CA SER A 125 3.57 -10.54 4.71
C SER A 125 2.19 -10.40 4.07
N THR A 126 1.43 -11.49 4.04
CA THR A 126 0.04 -11.51 3.54
C THR A 126 -0.88 -10.58 4.33
N ASP A 127 -0.68 -10.45 5.64
CA ASP A 127 -1.42 -9.48 6.48
C ASP A 127 -1.21 -8.03 6.03
N ARG A 128 0.04 -7.66 5.69
CA ARG A 128 0.37 -6.33 5.15
C ARG A 128 -0.22 -6.11 3.78
N PHE A 129 -0.22 -7.13 2.92
CA PHE A 129 -0.87 -7.06 1.62
C PHE A 129 -2.37 -6.78 1.75
N VAL A 130 -3.08 -7.54 2.59
CA VAL A 130 -4.52 -7.35 2.83
C VAL A 130 -4.81 -5.98 3.45
N ALA A 131 -4.03 -5.57 4.46
CA ALA A 131 -4.20 -4.25 5.07
C ALA A 131 -3.97 -3.12 4.05
N PHE A 132 -3.03 -3.29 3.11
CA PHE A 132 -2.77 -2.30 2.06
C PHE A 132 -3.87 -2.29 0.99
N SER A 133 -4.36 -3.46 0.55
CA SER A 133 -5.44 -3.56 -0.44
C SER A 133 -6.76 -2.98 0.05
N ASP A 134 -7.03 -3.07 1.35
CA ASP A 134 -8.25 -2.52 1.96
C ASP A 134 -8.09 -1.04 2.38
N SER A 135 -6.91 -0.46 2.16
CA SER A 135 -6.61 0.91 2.55
C SER A 135 -6.99 1.93 1.47
N LYS A 136 -6.93 3.22 1.83
CA LYS A 136 -7.08 4.34 0.88
C LYS A 136 -5.87 4.55 -0.03
N SER A 137 -4.81 3.77 0.15
CA SER A 137 -3.60 3.84 -0.67
C SER A 137 -3.71 3.08 -1.99
N TRP A 138 -4.79 2.32 -2.20
CA TRP A 138 -5.06 1.64 -3.47
C TRP A 138 -6.07 2.45 -4.29
N GLY A 139 -5.69 2.86 -5.50
CA GLY A 139 -6.53 3.66 -6.39
C GLY A 139 -6.43 3.24 -7.85
N SER A 140 -7.22 3.87 -8.71
CA SER A 140 -7.21 3.65 -10.16
C SER A 140 -6.20 4.56 -10.87
N TYR A 141 -5.43 4.00 -11.80
CA TYR A 141 -4.52 4.74 -12.67
C TYR A 141 -5.28 5.72 -13.57
N GLU A 142 -6.44 5.34 -14.09
CA GLU A 142 -7.25 6.22 -14.96
C GLU A 142 -7.81 7.41 -14.19
N GLU A 143 -8.19 7.22 -12.93
CA GLU A 143 -8.66 8.34 -12.09
C GLU A 143 -7.52 9.29 -11.72
N ALA A 144 -6.32 8.75 -11.50
CA ALA A 144 -5.14 9.52 -11.12
C ALA A 144 -4.47 10.25 -12.30
N PHE A 145 -4.51 9.68 -13.51
CA PHE A 145 -3.75 10.16 -14.66
C PHE A 145 -4.56 10.28 -15.96
N GLY A 146 -5.77 9.73 -16.01
CA GLY A 146 -6.62 9.66 -17.21
C GLY A 146 -7.55 10.86 -17.38
N GLY A 147 -7.43 11.90 -16.55
CA GLY A 147 -8.01 13.20 -16.85
C GLY A 147 -7.41 13.73 -18.15
N SER A 148 -8.23 13.84 -19.19
CA SER A 148 -7.91 14.52 -20.43
C SER A 148 -7.36 15.91 -20.10
N PHE A 149 -6.28 16.31 -20.78
CA PHE A 149 -6.18 17.70 -21.20
C PHE A 149 -7.50 18.00 -21.90
N ASP A 150 -8.35 18.86 -21.33
CA ASP A 150 -9.49 19.41 -22.03
C ASP A 150 -8.97 20.23 -23.23
N GLU A 151 -8.60 19.56 -24.32
CA GLU A 151 -8.70 20.13 -25.66
C GLU A 151 -10.18 20.23 -25.99
N ASP A 152 -10.87 21.22 -25.41
CA ASP A 152 -12.07 21.88 -25.94
C ASP A 152 -12.67 22.89 -24.93
N GLU A 153 -11.87 23.82 -24.40
CA GLU A 153 -12.35 25.20 -24.28
C GLU A 153 -11.98 25.94 -25.58
N ASN A 154 -12.58 25.51 -26.70
CA ASN A 154 -12.80 26.43 -27.80
C ASN A 154 -13.94 27.35 -27.37
N ASP A 155 -13.61 28.28 -26.47
CA ASP A 155 -14.36 29.50 -26.27
C ASP A 155 -14.30 30.28 -27.58
N ALA A 156 -15.16 29.89 -28.53
CA ALA A 156 -15.56 30.72 -29.64
C ALA A 156 -16.46 31.85 -29.11
N LEU A 157 -15.86 32.71 -28.31
CA LEU A 157 -16.21 34.10 -28.10
C LEU A 157 -14.91 34.87 -28.25
N TRP A 158 -14.50 35.14 -29.49
CA TRP A 158 -14.07 36.44 -30.05
C TRP A 158 -13.86 36.30 -31.56
#